data_AF-V9LIE4-F1
#
_entry.id   AF-V9LIE4-F1
#
_cell.length_a   1.000
_cell.length_b   1.000
_cell.length_c   1.000
_cell.angle_alpha   90.00
_cell.angle_beta   90.00
_cell.angle_gamma   90.00
#
_symmetry.space_group_name_H-M   'P 1'
#
loop_
_entity.id
_entity.type
_entity.pdbx_description
1 polymer ?
#
loop_
_entity_poly.entity_id
_entity_poly.type
_entity_poly.pdbx_seq_one_letter_code
_entity_poly.pdbx_strand_id
1 'polypeptide(L)'
;LEYRWAFGSLLCKVSSYLVMVNMYASIFCLTCLSFDRYLAIVYSLSSTKLRSRESMILSLGMIWLLAGILALPALILRQTQEKYNRTICDMDFSVVGDTDVEHYWIAGLSLSATAMGFLLPFLLMSIFYCSIANTVTRHFHNIKKEEKKKRRLP
;
A
#
# COMPACT_ATOMS: atom_id res chain seq x y z
N LEU A 1 -23.72 -19.95 -1.98
CA LEU A 1 -23.28 -19.05 -0.89
C LEU A 1 -24.02 -17.74 -1.00
N GLU A 2 -24.95 -17.47 -0.08
CA GLU A 2 -25.76 -16.24 -0.10
C GLU A 2 -25.04 -15.11 0.65
N TYR A 3 -24.27 -14.29 -0.06
CA TYR A 3 -23.70 -13.08 0.53
C TYR A 3 -24.75 -11.96 0.47
N ARG A 4 -25.24 -11.50 1.63
CA ARG A 4 -26.14 -10.35 1.75
C ARG A 4 -25.52 -9.34 2.71
N TRP A 5 -25.38 -8.09 2.28
CA TRP A 5 -24.85 -7.01 3.09
C TRP A 5 -25.97 -6.33 3.88
N ALA A 6 -26.12 -6.66 5.16
CA ALA A 6 -27.20 -6.15 6.01
C ALA A 6 -26.90 -4.80 6.70
N PHE A 7 -25.66 -4.32 6.63
CA PHE A 7 -25.16 -3.19 7.43
C PHE A 7 -25.29 -1.82 6.75
N GLY A 8 -25.91 -1.76 5.56
CA GLY A 8 -26.10 -0.52 4.81
C GLY A 8 -24.84 0.04 4.13
N SER A 9 -25.02 1.11 3.34
CA SER A 9 -23.99 1.65 2.45
C SER A 9 -22.74 2.14 3.17
N LEU A 10 -22.92 2.80 4.31
CA LEU A 10 -21.83 3.43 5.05
C LEU A 10 -20.83 2.38 5.57
N LEU A 11 -21.32 1.29 6.16
CA LEU A 11 -20.46 0.21 6.65
C LEU A 11 -19.78 -0.56 5.52
N CYS A 12 -20.41 -0.67 4.34
CA CYS A 12 -19.78 -1.27 3.16
C CYS A 12 -18.55 -0.46 2.72
N LYS A 13 -18.70 0.86 2.61
CA LYS A 13 -17.61 1.78 2.24
C LYS A 13 -16.50 1.78 3.29
N VAL A 14 -16.87 1.91 4.57
CA VAL A 14 -15.91 1.93 5.69
C VAL A 14 -15.15 0.61 5.82
N SER A 15 -15.83 -0.54 5.76
CA SER A 15 -15.18 -1.85 5.85
C SER A 15 -14.16 -2.04 4.73
N SER A 16 -14.56 -1.73 3.50
CA SER A 16 -13.69 -1.87 2.33
C SER A 16 -12.49 -0.91 2.38
N TYR A 17 -12.71 0.31 2.85
CA TYR A 17 -11.65 1.29 3.10
C TYR A 17 -10.67 0.79 4.16
N LEU A 18 -11.16 0.28 5.29
CA LEU A 18 -10.31 -0.26 6.36
C LEU A 18 -9.47 -1.44 5.89
N VAL A 19 -10.02 -2.33 5.05
CA VAL A 19 -9.27 -3.43 4.44
C VAL A 19 -8.12 -2.89 3.58
N MET A 20 -8.38 -1.90 2.73
CA MET A 20 -7.34 -1.28 1.89
C MET A 20 -6.28 -0.54 2.70
N VAL A 21 -6.69 0.26 3.69
CA VAL A 21 -5.77 0.95 4.61
C VAL A 21 -4.89 -0.06 5.33
N ASN A 22 -5.48 -1.13 5.86
CA ASN A 22 -4.73 -2.16 6.59
C ASN A 22 -3.70 -2.85 5.70
N MET A 23 -4.08 -3.16 4.45
CA MET A 23 -3.17 -3.74 3.47
C MET A 23 -1.99 -2.80 3.21
N TYR A 24 -2.23 -1.52 2.85
CA TYR A 24 -1.15 -0.56 2.59
C TYR A 24 -0.28 -0.26 3.82
N ALA A 25 -0.91 -0.10 4.99
CA ALA A 25 -0.19 0.15 6.24
C ALA A 25 0.74 -1.03 6.59
N SER A 26 0.26 -2.27 6.44
CA SER A 26 1.08 -3.46 6.68
C SER A 26 2.29 -3.52 5.76
N ILE A 27 2.11 -3.20 4.48
CA ILE A 27 3.19 -3.13 3.49
C ILE A 27 4.26 -2.12 3.90
N PHE A 28 3.85 -0.88 4.15
CA PHE A 28 4.80 0.18 4.51
C PHE A 28 5.47 -0.06 5.86
N CYS A 29 4.74 -0.59 6.85
CA CYS A 29 5.30 -0.99 8.14
C CYS A 29 6.38 -2.06 7.97
N LEU A 30 6.13 -3.11 7.17
CA LEU A 30 7.11 -4.16 6.92
C LEU A 30 8.35 -3.62 6.18
N THR A 31 8.16 -2.74 5.20
CA THR A 31 9.27 -2.05 4.51
C THR A 31 10.10 -1.21 5.47
N CYS A 32 9.44 -0.38 6.29
CA CYS A 32 10.12 0.48 7.26
C CYS A 32 10.88 -0.34 8.31
N LEU A 33 10.27 -1.42 8.83
CA LEU A 33 10.92 -2.33 9.77
C LEU A 33 12.13 -3.05 9.13
N SER A 34 12.00 -3.48 7.87
CA SER A 34 13.10 -4.11 7.14
C SER A 34 14.26 -3.14 6.94
N PHE A 35 13.94 -1.88 6.62
CA PHE A 35 14.91 -0.81 6.45
C PHE A 35 15.59 -0.41 7.77
N ASP A 36 14.83 -0.31 8.86
CA ASP A 36 15.35 -0.05 10.20
C ASP A 36 16.31 -1.15 10.67
N ARG A 37 15.89 -2.42 10.55
CA ARG A 37 16.76 -3.57 10.86
C ARG A 37 18.02 -3.57 10.00
N TYR A 38 17.89 -3.23 8.72
CA TYR A 38 19.03 -3.10 7.83
C TYR A 38 20.02 -2.05 8.32
N LEU A 39 19.55 -0.84 8.62
CA LEU A 39 20.39 0.24 9.15
C LEU A 39 21.06 -0.16 10.47
N ALA A 40 20.35 -0.85 11.36
CA ALA A 40 20.91 -1.32 12.63
C ALA A 40 22.04 -2.35 12.45
N ILE A 41 21.92 -3.26 11.48
CA ILE A 41 22.95 -4.28 11.20
C ILE A 41 24.17 -3.66 10.52
N VAL A 42 23.91 -2.78 9.55
CA VAL A 42 24.94 -2.17 8.71
C VAL A 42 25.74 -1.10 9.44
N TYR A 43 25.05 -0.19 10.13
CA TYR A 43 25.66 0.89 10.89
C TYR A 43 25.76 0.47 12.35
N SER A 44 26.48 -0.62 12.62
CA SER A 44 26.70 -1.19 13.96
C SER A 44 27.02 -0.16 15.06
N LEU A 45 27.45 1.08 14.75
CA LEU A 45 27.56 2.18 15.72
C LEU A 45 27.06 3.55 15.19
N SER A 46 26.52 4.36 16.11
CA SER A 46 26.76 5.82 16.23
C SER A 46 25.75 6.87 15.76
N SER A 47 24.44 6.62 15.68
CA SER A 47 23.49 7.75 15.62
C SER A 47 22.19 7.52 16.39
N THR A 48 22.20 7.98 17.64
CA THR A 48 21.05 8.11 18.54
C THR A 48 19.86 8.88 17.91
N LYS A 49 20.07 9.59 16.80
CA LYS A 49 19.02 10.38 16.11
C LYS A 49 18.07 9.55 15.23
N LEU A 50 18.57 8.54 14.50
CA LEU A 50 17.70 7.70 13.64
C LEU A 50 16.83 6.73 14.46
N ARG A 51 17.30 6.37 15.65
CA ARG A 51 16.54 5.61 16.66
C ARG A 51 15.90 6.51 17.70
N SER A 52 15.67 7.80 17.40
CA SER A 52 14.84 8.63 18.25
C SER A 52 13.41 8.12 18.16
N ARG A 53 12.77 7.95 19.33
CA ARG A 53 11.34 7.60 19.43
C ARG A 53 10.47 8.54 18.57
N GLU A 54 10.90 9.78 18.39
CA GLU A 54 10.25 10.78 17.55
C GLU A 54 10.30 10.43 16.06
N SER A 55 11.46 9.97 15.55
CA SER A 55 11.59 9.55 14.15
C SER A 55 10.73 8.33 13.84
N MET A 56 10.65 7.37 14.76
CA MET A 56 9.77 6.20 14.62
C MET A 56 8.28 6.61 14.61
N ILE A 57 7.88 7.52 15.50
CA ILE A 57 6.50 8.03 15.55
C ILE A 57 6.18 8.82 14.27
N LEU A 58 7.10 9.65 13.79
CA LEU A 58 6.96 10.38 12.53
C LEU A 58 6.82 9.43 11.34
N SER A 59 7.65 8.39 11.25
CA SER A 59 7.57 7.38 10.19
C SER A 59 6.24 6.63 10.24
N LEU A 60 5.78 6.20 11.42
CA LEU A 60 4.46 5.58 11.58
C LEU A 60 3.32 6.51 11.18
N GLY A 61 3.37 7.78 11.59
CA GLY A 61 2.39 8.79 11.19
C GLY A 61 2.34 8.98 9.68
N MET A 62 3.50 9.09 9.02
CA MET A 62 3.59 9.19 7.56
C MET A 62 3.04 7.93 6.87
N ILE A 63 3.34 6.73 7.39
CA ILE A 63 2.83 5.47 6.86
C ILE A 63 1.30 5.44 6.91
N TRP A 64 0.70 5.78 8.05
CA TRP A 64 -0.75 5.82 8.20
C TRP A 64 -1.41 6.86 7.32
N LEU A 65 -0.81 8.05 7.19
CA LEU A 65 -1.31 9.09 6.28
C LEU A 65 -1.25 8.65 4.82
N LEU A 66 -0.13 8.10 4.36
CA LEU A 66 0.00 7.59 2.99
C LEU A 66 -0.98 6.44 2.73
N ALA A 67 -1.09 5.49 3.65
CA ALA A 67 -2.02 4.37 3.53
C ALA A 67 -3.49 4.85 3.46
N GLY A 68 -3.85 5.85 4.27
CA GLY A 68 -5.16 6.50 4.23
C GLY A 68 -5.44 7.16 2.88
N ILE A 69 -4.52 8.01 2.40
CA ILE A 69 -4.65 8.73 1.13
C ILE A 69 -4.80 7.76 -0.04
N LEU A 70 -3.99 6.70 -0.08
CA LEU A 70 -4.01 5.70 -1.15
C LEU A 70 -5.23 4.78 -1.11
N ALA A 71 -5.90 4.67 0.04
CA ALA A 71 -7.15 3.94 0.17
C ALA A 71 -8.40 4.79 -0.15
N LEU A 72 -8.28 6.12 -0.24
CA LEU A 72 -9.41 7.02 -0.60
C LEU A 72 -10.13 6.64 -1.91
N PRO A 73 -9.44 6.24 -2.99
CA PRO A 73 -10.12 5.82 -4.22
C PRO A 73 -11.06 4.63 -3.99
N ALA A 74 -10.71 3.71 -3.09
CA ALA A 74 -11.56 2.57 -2.74
C ALA A 74 -12.82 2.98 -1.97
N LEU A 75 -12.77 4.12 -1.26
CA LEU A 75 -13.92 4.68 -0.54
C LEU A 75 -14.89 5.41 -1.49
N ILE A 76 -14.37 5.99 -2.58
CA ILE A 76 -15.17 6.70 -3.59
C ILE A 76 -15.82 5.73 -4.58
N LEU A 77 -15.11 4.66 -4.96
CA LEU A 77 -15.55 3.73 -6.02
C LEU A 77 -16.44 2.57 -5.55
N ARG A 78 -16.51 2.29 -4.23
CA ARG A 78 -17.43 1.27 -3.69
C ARG A 78 -18.75 1.87 -3.26
N GLN A 79 -19.86 1.19 -3.60
CA GLN A 79 -21.19 1.55 -3.14
C GLN A 79 -22.07 0.30 -3.03
N THR A 80 -23.02 0.31 -2.10
CA THR A 80 -24.01 -0.77 -2.03
C THR A 80 -24.98 -0.68 -3.18
N GLN A 81 -25.09 -1.77 -3.93
CA GLN A 81 -26.04 -1.94 -5.02
C GLN A 81 -27.09 -2.98 -4.62
N GLU A 82 -28.35 -2.75 -4.96
CA GLU A 82 -29.39 -3.79 -4.85
C GLU A 82 -29.38 -4.64 -6.12
N LYS A 83 -29.06 -5.92 -5.98
CA LYS A 83 -29.03 -6.87 -7.09
C LYS A 83 -29.81 -8.12 -6.69
N TYR A 84 -30.80 -8.51 -7.49
CA TYR A 84 -31.63 -9.70 -7.26
C TYR A 84 -32.28 -9.76 -5.86
N ASN A 85 -32.91 -8.66 -5.42
CA ASN A 85 -33.59 -8.56 -4.11
C ASN A 85 -32.63 -8.77 -2.90
N ARG A 86 -31.33 -8.52 -3.12
CA ARG A 86 -30.26 -8.60 -2.13
C ARG A 86 -29.39 -7.36 -2.22
N THR A 87 -29.16 -6.73 -1.06
CA THR A 87 -28.16 -5.68 -0.93
C THR A 87 -26.78 -6.32 -0.98
N ILE A 88 -25.96 -5.93 -1.95
CA ILE A 88 -24.58 -6.39 -2.08
C ILE A 88 -23.64 -5.18 -2.01
N CYS A 89 -22.49 -5.39 -1.37
CA CYS A 89 -21.43 -4.39 -1.28
C CYS A 89 -20.46 -4.63 -2.44
N ASP A 90 -20.68 -3.94 -3.56
CA ASP A 90 -19.92 -4.15 -4.80
C ASP A 90 -19.38 -2.81 -5.34
N MET A 91 -18.56 -2.87 -6.39
CA MET A 91 -18.08 -1.67 -7.08
C MET A 91 -19.23 -1.11 -7.92
N ASP A 92 -19.51 0.19 -7.76
CA ASP A 92 -20.62 0.84 -8.45
C ASP A 92 -20.10 1.61 -9.66
N PHE A 93 -20.36 1.06 -10.84
CA PHE A 93 -19.96 1.64 -12.12
C PHE A 93 -21.01 2.59 -12.71
N SER A 94 -22.15 2.81 -12.03
CA SER A 94 -23.18 3.74 -12.53
C SER A 94 -22.71 5.20 -12.52
N VAL A 95 -21.66 5.51 -11.78
CA VAL A 95 -20.97 6.82 -11.80
C VAL A 95 -20.16 7.03 -13.08
N VAL A 96 -19.79 5.94 -13.79
CA VAL A 96 -18.85 5.98 -14.93
C VAL A 96 -19.55 5.85 -16.28
N GLY A 97 -20.84 5.49 -16.34
CA GLY A 97 -21.57 5.41 -17.61
C GLY A 97 -23.08 5.26 -17.45
N ASP A 98 -23.80 5.99 -18.31
CA ASP A 98 -25.27 6.00 -18.40
C ASP A 98 -25.82 4.60 -18.75
N THR A 99 -27.03 4.32 -18.30
CA THR A 99 -27.60 2.98 -18.03
C THR A 99 -27.92 2.06 -19.23
N ASP A 100 -27.31 2.26 -20.41
CA ASP A 100 -27.63 1.50 -21.64
C ASP A 100 -26.45 0.70 -22.26
N VAL A 101 -25.42 0.36 -21.48
CA VAL A 101 -24.21 -0.31 -21.99
C VAL A 101 -24.11 -1.79 -21.61
N GLU A 102 -23.81 -2.63 -22.61
CA GLU A 102 -23.69 -4.09 -22.55
C GLU A 102 -22.95 -4.62 -21.30
N HIS A 103 -23.37 -5.80 -20.81
CA HIS A 103 -22.76 -6.50 -19.68
C HIS A 103 -21.23 -6.65 -19.77
N TYR A 104 -20.66 -6.68 -20.98
CA TYR A 104 -19.21 -6.71 -21.20
C TYR A 104 -18.49 -5.45 -20.71
N TRP A 105 -19.10 -4.27 -20.84
CA TRP A 105 -18.49 -3.00 -20.43
C TRP A 105 -18.44 -2.87 -18.91
N ILE A 106 -19.52 -3.27 -18.22
CA ILE A 106 -19.60 -3.32 -16.76
C ILE A 106 -18.59 -4.34 -16.20
N ALA A 107 -18.44 -5.50 -16.85
CA ALA A 107 -17.43 -6.48 -16.46
C ALA A 107 -16.00 -5.95 -16.66
N GLY A 108 -15.75 -5.23 -17.78
CA GLY A 108 -14.47 -4.58 -18.05
C GLY A 108 -14.12 -3.49 -17.04
N LEU A 109 -15.10 -2.68 -16.65
CA LEU A 109 -14.96 -1.67 -15.60
C LEU A 109 -14.72 -2.29 -14.20
N SER A 110 -15.42 -3.38 -13.88
CA SER A 110 -15.18 -4.16 -12.66
C SER A 110 -13.78 -4.75 -12.60
N LEU A 111 -13.35 -5.33 -13.71
CA LEU A 111 -12.01 -5.87 -13.84
C LEU A 111 -10.96 -4.77 -13.77
N SER A 112 -11.18 -3.61 -14.42
CA SER A 112 -10.22 -2.52 -14.43
C SER A 112 -10.10 -1.85 -13.06
N ALA A 113 -11.20 -1.70 -12.32
CA ALA A 113 -11.16 -1.13 -10.98
C ALA A 113 -10.57 -2.11 -9.95
N THR A 114 -10.82 -3.41 -10.11
CA THR A 114 -10.13 -4.47 -9.34
C THR A 114 -8.65 -4.50 -9.68
N ALA A 115 -8.31 -4.39 -10.97
CA ALA A 115 -6.95 -4.30 -11.44
C ALA A 115 -6.29 -3.04 -10.89
N MET A 116 -6.92 -1.87 -10.85
CA MET A 116 -6.38 -0.69 -10.19
C MET A 116 -6.19 -0.92 -8.69
N GLY A 117 -7.14 -1.58 -8.03
CA GLY A 117 -7.04 -1.97 -6.63
C GLY A 117 -5.92 -2.98 -6.33
N PHE A 118 -5.41 -3.71 -7.33
CA PHE A 118 -4.34 -4.70 -7.19
C PHE A 118 -2.99 -4.21 -7.75
N LEU A 119 -3.01 -3.60 -8.94
CA LEU A 119 -1.88 -2.98 -9.62
C LEU A 119 -1.32 -1.82 -8.80
N LEU A 120 -2.17 -1.01 -8.16
CA LEU A 120 -1.68 0.09 -7.33
C LEU A 120 -0.86 -0.43 -6.12
N PRO A 121 -1.32 -1.39 -5.31
CA PRO A 121 -0.48 -2.08 -4.33
C PRO A 121 0.75 -2.75 -4.92
N PHE A 122 0.63 -3.39 -6.08
CA PHE A 122 1.73 -4.10 -6.71
C PHE A 122 2.83 -3.16 -7.24
N LEU A 123 2.44 -2.04 -7.85
CA LEU A 123 3.36 -0.99 -8.31
C LEU A 123 4.05 -0.33 -7.11
N LEU A 124 3.30 -0.03 -6.05
CA LEU A 124 3.88 0.46 -4.81
C LEU A 124 4.91 -0.54 -4.28
N MET A 125 4.53 -1.81 -4.12
CA MET A 125 5.45 -2.87 -3.71
C MET A 125 6.70 -2.90 -4.58
N SER A 126 6.56 -2.87 -5.91
CA SER A 126 7.68 -2.85 -6.85
C SER A 126 8.59 -1.65 -6.64
N ILE A 127 8.04 -0.43 -6.54
CA ILE A 127 8.82 0.79 -6.32
C ILE A 127 9.53 0.75 -4.96
N PHE A 128 8.85 0.30 -3.91
CA PHE A 128 9.43 0.19 -2.58
C PHE A 128 10.53 -0.87 -2.53
N TYR A 129 10.28 -2.07 -3.04
CA TYR A 129 11.31 -3.11 -3.11
C TYR A 129 12.49 -2.70 -3.99
N CYS A 130 12.25 -2.05 -5.13
CA CYS A 130 13.32 -1.47 -5.95
C CYS A 130 14.10 -0.42 -5.16
N SER A 131 13.44 0.44 -4.40
CA SER A 131 14.11 1.45 -3.56
C SER A 131 14.95 0.81 -2.46
N ILE A 132 14.43 -0.24 -1.80
CA ILE A 132 15.18 -1.05 -0.82
C ILE A 132 16.39 -1.69 -1.51
N ALA A 133 16.19 -2.40 -2.62
CA ALA A 133 17.25 -3.10 -3.36
C ALA A 133 18.33 -2.14 -3.87
N ASN A 134 17.95 -0.98 -4.40
CA ASN A 134 18.88 0.06 -4.82
C ASN A 134 19.67 0.63 -3.65
N THR A 135 19.01 0.86 -2.52
CA THR A 135 19.68 1.34 -1.31
C THR A 135 20.65 0.30 -0.78
N VAL A 136 20.24 -0.96 -0.75
CA VAL A 136 21.06 -2.11 -0.36
C VAL A 136 22.28 -2.24 -1.26
N THR A 137 22.09 -2.19 -2.59
CA THR A 137 23.18 -2.35 -3.57
C THR A 137 24.17 -1.19 -3.51
N ARG A 138 23.69 0.06 -3.47
CA ARG A 138 24.55 1.23 -3.30
C ARG A 138 25.37 1.14 -2.03
N HIS A 139 24.75 0.68 -0.95
CA HIS A 139 25.42 0.56 0.32
C HIS A 139 26.48 -0.56 0.34
N PHE A 140 26.18 -1.76 -0.17
CA PHE A 140 27.20 -2.82 -0.33
C PHE A 140 28.37 -2.36 -1.19
N HIS A 141 28.09 -1.57 -2.23
CA HIS A 141 29.14 -0.99 -3.06
C HIS A 141 30.00 0.02 -2.28
N ASN A 142 29.40 0.85 -1.43
CA ASN A 142 30.10 1.78 -0.56
C ASN A 142 30.97 1.05 0.49
N ILE A 143 30.49 -0.01 1.14
CA ILE A 143 31.32 -0.83 2.06
C ILE A 143 32.53 -1.38 1.33
N LYS A 144 32.34 -2.00 0.16
CA LYS A 144 33.44 -2.57 -0.63
C LYS A 144 34.46 -1.50 -1.04
N LYS A 145 34.01 -0.27 -1.28
CA LYS A 145 34.89 0.88 -1.59
C LYS A 145 35.69 1.32 -0.36
N GLU A 146 35.06 1.45 0.81
CA GLU A 146 35.72 1.81 2.06
C GLU A 146 36.73 0.74 2.51
N GLU A 147 36.40 -0.55 2.39
CA GLU A 147 37.35 -1.64 2.65
C GLU A 147 38.56 -1.59 1.71
N LYS A 148 38.33 -1.36 0.41
CA LYS A 148 39.41 -1.17 -0.57
C LYS A 148 40.26 0.07 -0.28
N LYS A 149 39.70 1.11 0.33
CA LYS A 149 40.42 2.33 0.73
C LYS A 149 41.29 2.05 1.95
N LYS A 150 40.77 1.37 2.97
CA LYS A 150 41.54 0.94 4.15
C LYS A 150 42.72 0.04 3.79
N ARG A 151 42.58 -0.88 2.83
CA ARG A 151 43.69 -1.74 2.36
C ARG A 151 44.79 -0.99 1.59
N ARG A 152 44.56 0.26 1.16
CA ARG A 152 45.53 1.07 0.39
C ARG A 152 46.26 2.12 1.24
N LEU A 153 45.89 2.27 2.50
CA LEU A 153 46.63 3.12 3.44
C LEU A 153 47.82 2.31 4.00
N PRO A 154 49.05 2.85 3.93
CA PRO A 154 50.28 2.18 4.38
C PRO A 154 50.37 2.02 5.90
#